data_AF-A0A2E5ZG81-F1
#
_entry.id   AF-A0A2E5ZG81-F1
#
_cell.length_a   1.000
_cell.length_b   1.000
_cell.length_c   1.000
_cell.angle_alpha   90.00
_cell.angle_beta   90.00
_cell.angle_gamma   90.00
#
_symmetry.space_group_name_H-M   'P 1'
#
loop_
_entity.id
_entity.type
_entity.pdbx_description
1 polymer ?
#
loop_
_entity_poly.entity_id
_entity_poly.type
_entity_poly.pdbx_seq_one_letter_code
_entity_poly.pdbx_strand_id
1 'polypeptide(L)'
;MQQGLTEELYSHVHEYKDSPNYSGQERLAIEFAERFATEHRDLDADFFTELRDQFSDIEIVELATTIAFCLGIGRVYTVLDIANECPVRME
;
A
#
# COMPACT_ATOMS: atom_id res chain seq x y z
N MET A 1 12.96 14.60 -2.33
CA MET A 1 12.16 15.11 -1.19
C MET A 1 11.83 13.91 -0.31
N GLN A 2 12.50 13.75 0.83
CA GLN A 2 12.11 12.73 1.82
C GLN A 2 10.89 13.27 2.57
N GLN A 3 9.72 12.88 2.08
CA GLN A 3 8.41 13.21 2.63
C GLN A 3 8.16 12.34 3.86
N GLY A 4 8.71 12.70 5.04
CA GLY A 4 8.30 12.14 6.34
C GLY A 4 8.50 10.63 6.61
N LEU A 5 8.76 9.80 5.59
CA LEU A 5 9.06 8.38 5.73
C LEU A 5 10.50 8.22 6.21
N THR A 6 10.66 7.75 7.45
CA THR A 6 11.95 7.25 7.92
C THR A 6 12.18 5.83 7.38
N GLU A 7 13.44 5.45 7.22
CA GLU A 7 13.81 4.07 6.86
C GLU A 7 13.23 3.06 7.87
N GLU A 8 13.18 3.47 9.14
CA GLU A 8 12.60 2.69 10.24
C GLU A 8 11.08 2.48 10.05
N LEU A 9 10.34 3.52 9.65
CA LEU A 9 8.91 3.42 9.38
C LEU A 9 8.65 2.46 8.21
N TYR A 10 9.46 2.56 7.15
CA TYR A 10 9.36 1.67 5.99
C TYR A 10 9.68 0.21 6.34
N SER A 11 10.73 -0.02 7.13
CA SER A 11 11.14 -1.37 7.55
C SER A 11 10.04 -2.10 8.33
N HIS A 12 9.22 -1.37 9.08
CA HIS A 12 8.14 -1.93 9.91
C HIS A 12 6.74 -1.67 9.32
N VAL A 13 6.64 -1.32 8.03
CA VAL A 13 5.32 -1.08 7.39
C VAL A 13 4.43 -2.31 7.44
N HIS A 14 5.01 -3.51 7.43
CA HIS A 14 4.29 -4.78 7.54
C HIS A 14 3.64 -4.99 8.93
N GLU A 15 4.06 -4.24 9.94
CA GLU A 15 3.54 -4.30 11.32
C GLU A 15 2.50 -3.19 11.59
N TYR A 16 1.96 -2.57 10.54
CA TYR A 16 1.06 -1.40 10.65
C TYR A 16 -0.13 -1.62 11.59
N LYS A 17 -0.64 -2.85 11.71
CA LYS A 17 -1.79 -3.20 12.56
C LYS A 17 -1.55 -2.86 14.02
N ASP A 18 -0.35 -3.16 14.52
CA ASP A 18 0.04 -3.01 15.93
C ASP A 18 0.91 -1.77 16.18
N SER A 19 1.45 -1.18 15.12
CA SER A 19 2.40 -0.07 15.22
C SER A 19 1.75 1.22 15.72
N PRO A 20 2.21 1.82 16.84
CA PRO A 20 1.71 3.09 17.34
C PRO A 20 2.10 4.29 16.45
N ASN A 21 2.93 4.07 15.44
CA ASN A 21 3.44 5.13 14.55
C ASN A 21 2.46 5.51 13.44
N TYR A 22 1.40 4.72 13.24
CA TYR A 22 0.35 5.01 12.27
C TYR A 22 -0.95 5.38 12.99
N SER A 23 -1.56 6.48 12.53
CA SER A 23 -2.95 6.83 12.87
C SER A 23 -3.93 5.77 12.36
N GLY A 24 -5.16 5.76 12.89
CA GLY A 24 -6.21 4.84 12.42
C GLY A 24 -6.47 4.97 10.92
N GLN A 25 -6.49 6.21 10.40
CA GLN A 25 -6.67 6.48 8.97
C GLN A 25 -5.51 5.91 8.12
N GLU A 26 -4.26 6.08 8.56
CA GLU A 26 -3.09 5.53 7.85
C GLU A 26 -3.09 4.00 7.86
N ARG A 27 -3.43 3.37 8.99
CA ARG A 27 -3.54 1.90 9.07
C ARG A 27 -4.57 1.37 8.10
N LEU A 28 -5.73 2.03 8.01
CA LEU A 28 -6.79 1.63 7.09
C LEU A 28 -6.38 1.79 5.62
N ALA A 29 -5.61 2.84 5.29
CA ALA A 29 -5.04 3.00 3.95
C ALA A 29 -4.00 1.91 3.61
N ILE A 30 -3.13 1.54 4.58
CA ILE A 30 -2.16 0.45 4.40
C ILE A 30 -2.89 -0.89 4.22
N GLU A 31 -3.92 -1.16 5.03
CA GLU A 31 -4.74 -2.36 4.89
C GLU A 31 -5.45 -2.42 3.53
N PHE A 32 -5.99 -1.29 3.07
CA PHE A 32 -6.61 -1.23 1.75
C PHE A 32 -5.60 -1.57 0.65
N ALA A 33 -4.39 -1.00 0.72
CA ALA A 33 -3.33 -1.28 -0.24
C ALA A 33 -2.89 -2.76 -0.22
N GLU A 34 -2.72 -3.34 0.96
CA GLU A 34 -2.36 -4.76 1.13
C GLU A 34 -3.44 -5.67 0.52
N ARG A 35 -4.70 -5.51 0.95
CA ARG A 35 -5.81 -6.33 0.47
C ARG A 35 -6.10 -6.10 -1.02
N PHE A 36 -5.94 -4.89 -1.53
CA PHE A 36 -6.07 -4.62 -2.97
C PHE A 36 -5.01 -5.39 -3.79
N ALA A 37 -3.80 -5.56 -3.25
CA ALA A 37 -2.73 -6.29 -3.93
C ALA A 37 -2.89 -7.82 -3.85
N THR A 38 -3.36 -8.37 -2.72
CA THR A 38 -3.35 -9.82 -2.44
C THR A 38 -4.74 -10.46 -2.47
N GLU A 39 -5.77 -9.78 -1.97
CA GLU A 39 -7.09 -10.31 -1.63
C GLU A 39 -8.23 -9.38 -2.10
N HIS A 40 -8.10 -8.80 -3.30
CA HIS A 40 -9.02 -7.76 -3.81
C HIS A 40 -10.50 -8.20 -3.94
N ARG A 41 -10.78 -9.49 -3.85
CA ARG A 41 -12.15 -10.04 -3.85
C ARG A 41 -12.83 -9.99 -2.48
N ASP A 42 -12.04 -9.88 -1.42
CA ASP A 42 -12.55 -9.88 -0.04
C ASP A 42 -12.80 -8.45 0.47
N LEU A 43 -12.50 -7.42 -0.33
CA LEU A 43 -12.87 -6.02 -0.06
C LEU A 43 -14.40 -5.86 -0.11
N ASP A 44 -15.04 -6.09 1.03
CA ASP A 44 -16.48 -6.15 1.19
C ASP A 44 -17.10 -4.81 1.64
N ALA A 45 -18.43 -4.82 1.78
CA ALA A 45 -19.19 -3.63 2.13
C ALA A 45 -18.86 -3.08 3.52
N ASP A 46 -18.47 -3.94 4.47
CA ASP A 46 -18.12 -3.55 5.83
C ASP A 46 -16.79 -2.78 5.82
N PHE A 47 -15.79 -3.29 5.11
CA PHE A 47 -14.51 -2.59 4.92
C PHE A 47 -14.69 -1.21 4.26
N PHE A 48 -15.50 -1.14 3.20
CA PHE A 48 -15.78 0.16 2.57
C PHE A 48 -16.60 1.11 3.44
N THR A 49 -17.32 0.61 4.44
CA THR A 49 -18.02 1.44 5.43
C THR A 49 -17.00 2.08 6.38
N GLU A 50 -16.05 1.30 6.89
CA GLU A 50 -14.95 1.83 7.71
C GLU A 50 -14.09 2.84 6.93
N LEU A 51 -13.82 2.59 5.64
CA LEU A 51 -13.12 3.55 4.78
C LEU A 51 -13.87 4.87 4.68
N ARG A 52 -15.20 4.85 4.50
CA ARG A 52 -16.01 6.07 4.39
C ARG A 52 -16.12 6.86 5.69
N ASP A 53 -15.85 6.24 6.84
CA ASP A 53 -15.78 6.95 8.13
C ASP A 53 -14.49 7.79 8.26
N GLN A 54 -13.45 7.49 7.49
CA GLN A 54 -12.15 8.16 7.54
C GLN A 54 -11.82 8.95 6.26
N PHE A 55 -12.42 8.60 5.13
CA PHE A 55 -12.14 9.18 3.81
C PHE A 55 -13.45 9.55 3.10
N SER A 56 -13.43 10.66 2.38
CA SER A 56 -14.49 10.99 1.42
C SER A 56 -14.46 10.06 0.21
N ASP A 57 -15.57 9.98 -0.52
CA ASP A 57 -15.66 9.16 -1.74
C ASP A 57 -14.58 9.54 -2.77
N ILE A 58 -14.23 10.83 -2.85
CA ILE A 58 -13.16 11.33 -3.75
C ILE A 58 -11.81 10.79 -3.30
N GLU A 59 -11.48 10.89 -2.01
CA GLU A 59 -10.23 10.38 -1.45
C GLU A 59 -10.11 8.86 -1.61
N ILE A 60 -11.21 8.11 -1.48
CA ILE A 60 -11.21 6.66 -1.71
C ILE A 60 -10.86 6.33 -3.17
N VAL A 61 -11.43 7.07 -4.13
CA VAL A 61 -11.11 6.89 -5.56
C VAL A 61 -9.65 7.24 -5.84
N GLU A 62 -9.14 8.33 -5.28
CA GLU A 62 -7.74 8.74 -5.42
C GLU A 62 -6.78 7.72 -4.79
N LEU A 63 -7.13 7.20 -3.62
CA LEU A 63 -6.37 6.17 -2.93
C LEU A 63 -6.32 4.88 -3.77
N ALA A 64 -7.47 4.39 -4.24
CA ALA A 64 -7.54 3.20 -5.08
C ALA A 64 -6.76 3.37 -6.40
N THR A 65 -6.84 4.56 -7.01
CA THR A 65 -6.13 4.87 -8.25
C THR A 65 -4.62 4.88 -8.02
N THR A 66 -4.16 5.47 -6.92
CA THR A 66 -2.75 5.50 -6.52
C THR A 66 -2.22 4.08 -6.29
N ILE A 67 -2.97 3.26 -5.54
CA ILE A 67 -2.61 1.85 -5.28
C ILE A 67 -2.50 1.08 -6.60
N ALA A 68 -3.49 1.20 -7.48
CA ALA A 68 -3.50 0.54 -8.77
C ALA A 68 -2.32 0.95 -9.67
N PHE A 69 -1.98 2.24 -9.67
CA PHE A 69 -0.82 2.77 -10.40
C PHE A 69 0.49 2.18 -9.87
N CYS A 70 0.72 2.24 -8.56
CA CYS A 70 1.93 1.70 -7.93
C CYS A 70 2.10 0.21 -8.23
N LEU A 71 1.03 -0.58 -8.09
CA LEU A 71 1.05 -2.02 -8.38
C LEU A 71 1.28 -2.30 -9.87
N GLY A 72 0.62 -1.55 -10.76
CA GLY A 72 0.76 -1.68 -12.20
C GLY A 72 2.18 -1.40 -12.66
N ILE A 73 2.77 -0.29 -12.19
CA ILE A 73 4.15 0.09 -12.51
C ILE A 73 5.16 -0.91 -11.95
N GLY A 74 4.98 -1.36 -10.71
CA GLY A 74 5.83 -2.40 -10.12
C GLY A 74 5.84 -3.67 -10.97
N ARG A 75 4.68 -4.12 -11.44
CA ARG A 75 4.57 -5.28 -12.36
C ARG A 75 5.26 -5.04 -13.70
N VAL A 76 5.14 -3.84 -14.27
CA VAL A 76 5.86 -3.48 -15.51
C VAL A 76 7.37 -3.57 -15.31
N TYR A 77 7.89 -3.03 -14.21
CA TYR A 77 9.32 -3.09 -13.90
C TYR A 77 9.82 -4.51 -13.70
N THR A 78 9.04 -5.37 -13.04
CA THR A 78 9.37 -6.79 -12.88
C THR A 78 9.35 -7.53 -14.21
N VAL A 79 8.32 -7.34 -15.04
CA VAL A 79 8.16 -8.06 -16.32
C VAL A 79 9.25 -7.68 -17.33
N LEU A 80 9.66 -6.41 -17.35
CA LEU A 80 10.66 -5.90 -18.27
C LEU A 80 12.10 -5.94 -17.72
N ASP A 81 12.29 -6.48 -16.50
CA ASP A 81 13.58 -6.55 -15.80
C ASP A 81 14.30 -5.18 -15.69
N ILE A 82 13.53 -4.10 -15.50
CA ILE A 82 14.06 -2.73 -15.49
C ILE A 82 14.68 -2.37 -14.12
N ALA A 83 14.19 -2.97 -13.04
CA ALA A 83 14.57 -2.60 -11.66
C ALA A 83 15.77 -3.40 -11.10
N ASN A 84 16.41 -4.28 -11.88
CA ASN A 84 17.47 -5.14 -11.37
C ASN A 84 18.86 -4.49 -11.50
N GLU A 85 19.15 -3.47 -10.68
CA GLU A 85 20.50 -2.87 -10.60
C GLU A 85 21.47 -3.68 -9.72
N CYS A 86 21.02 -4.78 -9.09
CA CYS A 86 21.92 -5.72 -8.40
C CYS A 86 21.30 -7.13 -8.41
N PRO A 87 21.70 -8.04 -9.33
CA PRO A 87 21.29 -9.43 -9.22
C PRO A 87 21.84 -10.00 -7.92
N VAL A 88 20.98 -10.36 -6.98
CA VAL A 88 21.37 -11.21 -5.84
C VAL A 88 21.72 -12.58 -6.44
N ARG A 89 23.00 -12.76 -6.73
CA ARG A 89 23.57 -14.03 -7.19
C ARG A 89 23.59 -14.95 -5.98
N MET A 90 22.60 -15.84 -5.89
CA MET A 90 22.69 -16.98 -4.99
C MET A 90 23.48 -18.08 -5.69
N GLU A 91 24.81 -17.94 -5.65
CA GLU A 91 25.76 -19.03 -5.89
C GLU A 91 26.44 -19.46 -4.58
#